data_AF-A0A674IE50-F1
#
_entry.id   AF-A0A674IE50-F1
#
_cell.length_a   1.000
_cell.length_b   1.000
_cell.length_c   1.000
_cell.angle_alpha   90.00
_cell.angle_beta   90.00
_cell.angle_gamma   90.00
#
_symmetry.space_group_name_H-M   'P 1'
#
loop_
_entity.id
_entity.type
_entity.pdbx_description
1 polymer ?
#
loop_
_entity_poly.entity_id
_entity_poly.type
_entity_poly.pdbx_seq_one_letter_code
_entity_poly.pdbx_strand_id
1 'polypeptide(L)'
;LLKQESPELLQLIQDFEAKLTELKDELDPLMHMVRNGIIPKGKGSRYLQTKYHLYLNYCTNISFYLVLKSKRIPVQGHPVIERLVAYRNLINDLGIVDEKLSSEVQWLLNELHNTERNDVGGKKQSTMLLQRTVNKNKPKSVPKISTVEAAAKEPRDDSDLDEEAALKFYREMEEKMKLKRKRREDQNAMEEELVLEEDPNKKRGITYQIAKNKGLTPKRKKIDRNPRVKHREKFRRAKIRRKGQVREVRKEEQRYGGELSGIRAGVKKSIKLK
;
A
#
# COMPACT_ATOMS: atom_id res chain seq x y z
N LEU A 1 -28.66 -2.13 -2.39
CA LEU A 1 -27.88 -1.31 -3.33
C LEU A 1 -26.57 -0.80 -2.71
N LEU A 2 -26.53 0.27 -1.90
CA LEU A 2 -25.27 0.78 -1.31
C LEU A 2 -24.46 -0.25 -0.49
N LYS A 3 -25.13 -1.05 0.36
CA LYS A 3 -24.49 -2.17 1.10
C LYS A 3 -23.98 -3.30 0.20
N GLN A 4 -24.57 -3.50 -0.97
CA GLN A 4 -24.15 -4.54 -1.92
C GLN A 4 -22.95 -4.09 -2.77
N GLU A 5 -22.86 -2.81 -3.11
CA GLU A 5 -21.76 -2.26 -3.91
C GLU A 5 -20.52 -1.91 -3.07
N SER A 6 -20.69 -1.59 -1.79
CA SER A 6 -19.59 -1.31 -0.87
C SER A 6 -20.02 -1.54 0.58
N PRO A 7 -19.80 -2.73 1.15
CA PRO A 7 -20.13 -3.02 2.54
C PRO A 7 -19.27 -2.20 3.53
N GLU A 8 -18.04 -1.85 3.15
CA GLU A 8 -17.07 -1.08 3.96
C GLU A 8 -17.49 0.38 4.19
N LEU A 9 -18.33 0.92 3.32
CA LEU A 9 -18.70 2.34 3.31
C LEU A 9 -19.36 2.79 4.62
N LEU A 10 -20.21 1.94 5.20
CA LEU A 10 -20.93 2.28 6.43
C LEU A 10 -19.99 2.38 7.63
N GLN A 11 -19.01 1.47 7.72
CA GLN A 11 -18.00 1.54 8.78
C GLN A 11 -17.14 2.78 8.62
N LEU A 12 -16.75 3.13 7.38
CA LEU A 12 -15.97 4.34 7.12
C LEU A 12 -16.74 5.64 7.46
N ILE A 13 -18.05 5.68 7.27
CA ILE A 13 -18.87 6.85 7.65
C ILE A 13 -18.95 6.98 9.17
N GLN A 14 -19.18 5.87 9.89
CA GLN A 14 -19.18 5.87 11.35
C GLN A 14 -17.82 6.29 11.93
N ASP A 15 -16.74 5.74 11.37
CA ASP A 15 -15.38 6.12 11.74
C ASP A 15 -15.10 7.61 11.45
N PHE A 16 -15.61 8.13 10.33
CA PHE A 16 -15.47 9.53 9.96
C PHE A 16 -16.17 10.46 10.95
N GLU A 17 -17.43 10.16 11.30
CA GLU A 17 -18.19 10.93 12.29
C GLU A 17 -17.49 10.89 13.66
N ALA A 18 -17.09 9.71 14.13
CA ALA A 18 -16.39 9.55 15.41
C ALA A 18 -15.05 10.31 15.46
N LYS A 19 -14.23 10.22 14.40
CA LYS A 19 -12.94 10.94 14.35
C LYS A 19 -13.10 12.44 14.16
N LEU A 20 -14.17 12.91 13.53
CA LEU A 20 -14.50 14.33 13.48
C LEU A 20 -14.97 14.87 14.84
N THR A 21 -15.78 14.12 15.59
CA THR A 21 -16.18 14.52 16.95
C THR A 21 -14.97 14.58 17.87
N GLU A 22 -14.09 13.56 17.86
CA GLU A 22 -12.84 13.58 18.64
C GLU A 22 -11.92 14.75 18.22
N LEU A 23 -11.81 15.05 16.93
CA LEU A 23 -11.02 16.19 16.45
C LEU A 23 -11.55 17.52 16.96
N LYS A 24 -12.87 17.71 16.91
CA LYS A 24 -13.53 18.98 17.26
C LYS A 24 -13.59 19.19 18.77
N ASP A 25 -13.93 18.15 19.53
CA ASP A 25 -14.22 18.26 20.95
C ASP A 25 -12.96 18.11 21.81
N GLU A 26 -11.99 17.27 21.40
CA GLU A 26 -10.78 17.02 22.18
C GLU A 26 -9.54 17.72 21.59
N LEU A 27 -9.25 17.50 20.31
CA LEU A 27 -7.95 17.87 19.75
C LEU A 27 -7.85 19.35 19.36
N ASP A 28 -8.93 19.96 18.89
CA ASP A 28 -8.94 21.38 18.49
C ASP A 28 -8.69 22.34 19.68
N PRO A 29 -9.36 22.17 20.85
CA PRO A 29 -9.06 22.98 22.03
C PRO A 29 -7.60 22.81 22.50
N LEU A 30 -7.09 21.58 22.52
CA LEU A 30 -5.71 21.29 22.93
C LEU A 30 -4.70 21.89 21.94
N MET A 31 -4.99 21.90 20.65
CA MET A 31 -4.16 22.54 19.64
C MET A 31 -4.14 24.06 19.79
N HIS A 32 -5.26 24.67 20.19
CA HIS A 32 -5.30 26.07 20.58
C HIS A 32 -4.43 26.35 21.81
N MET A 33 -4.41 25.49 22.83
CA MET A 33 -3.51 25.62 24.00
C MET A 33 -2.03 25.51 23.64
N VAL A 34 -1.68 24.62 22.72
CA VAL A 34 -0.30 24.48 22.20
C VAL A 34 0.11 25.73 21.42
N ARG A 35 -0.80 26.32 20.62
CA ARG A 35 -0.55 27.58 19.90
C ARG A 35 -0.40 28.77 20.85
N ASN A 36 -1.21 28.82 21.91
CA ASN A 36 -1.18 29.86 22.95
C ASN A 36 0.00 29.70 23.91
N GLY A 37 0.76 28.60 23.83
CA GLY A 37 1.97 28.38 24.62
C GLY A 37 1.73 27.91 26.06
N ILE A 38 0.49 27.55 26.42
CA ILE A 38 0.15 26.98 27.74
C ILE A 38 0.82 25.60 27.89
N ILE A 39 0.80 24.81 26.81
CA ILE A 39 1.53 23.54 26.74
C ILE A 39 2.91 23.84 26.14
N PRO A 40 4.00 23.60 26.90
CA PRO A 40 5.35 23.86 26.40
C PRO A 40 5.70 22.93 25.24
N LYS A 41 6.59 23.42 24.35
CA LYS A 41 7.12 22.62 23.24
C LYS A 41 7.89 21.43 23.82
N GLY A 42 7.37 20.23 23.60
CA GLY A 42 7.94 19.00 24.15
C GLY A 42 7.39 17.75 23.47
N LYS A 43 7.61 16.59 24.10
CA LYS A 43 7.13 15.31 23.58
C LYS A 43 5.59 15.25 23.52
N GLY A 44 4.90 15.80 24.52
CA GLY A 44 3.43 15.88 24.56
C GLY A 44 2.84 16.80 23.48
N SER A 45 3.38 18.01 23.28
CA SER A 45 2.90 18.91 22.23
C SER A 45 3.09 18.32 20.83
N ARG A 46 4.22 17.62 20.60
CA ARG A 46 4.50 16.94 19.33
C ARG A 46 3.55 15.76 19.11
N TYR A 47 3.21 15.03 20.17
CA TYR A 47 2.22 13.96 20.12
C TYR A 47 0.85 14.49 19.71
N LEU A 48 0.35 15.55 20.37
CA LEU A 48 -0.92 16.19 20.02
C LEU A 48 -0.94 16.68 18.56
N GLN A 49 0.13 17.33 18.10
CA GLN A 49 0.28 17.74 16.70
C GLN A 49 0.22 16.54 15.75
N THR A 50 0.92 15.46 16.07
CA THR A 50 0.95 14.25 15.25
C THR A 50 -0.42 13.58 15.20
N LYS A 51 -1.11 13.46 16.34
CA LYS A 51 -2.46 12.89 16.44
C LYS A 51 -3.48 13.75 15.65
N TYR A 52 -3.42 15.07 15.80
CA TYR A 52 -4.25 16.01 15.04
C TYR A 52 -4.04 15.86 13.52
N HIS A 53 -2.79 15.89 13.06
CA HIS A 53 -2.50 15.71 11.63
C HIS A 53 -2.89 14.32 11.12
N LEU A 54 -2.72 13.26 11.92
CA LEU A 54 -3.11 11.91 11.54
C LEU A 54 -4.62 11.80 11.33
N TYR A 55 -5.42 12.27 12.29
CA TYR A 55 -6.88 12.21 12.21
C TYR A 55 -7.41 13.11 11.09
N LEU A 56 -6.85 14.31 10.91
CA LEU A 56 -7.23 15.21 9.82
C LEU A 56 -6.95 14.58 8.44
N ASN A 57 -5.79 13.96 8.28
CA ASN A 57 -5.44 13.25 7.04
C ASN A 57 -6.33 12.03 6.82
N TYR A 58 -6.65 11.25 7.87
CA TYR A 58 -7.59 10.13 7.78
C TYR A 58 -8.97 10.60 7.30
N CYS A 59 -9.53 11.63 7.94
CA CYS A 59 -10.80 12.24 7.58
C CYS A 59 -10.81 12.76 6.13
N THR A 60 -9.72 13.40 5.69
CA THR A 60 -9.56 13.89 4.32
C THR A 60 -9.58 12.74 3.30
N ASN A 61 -8.93 11.62 3.60
CA ASN A 61 -8.91 10.46 2.71
C ASN A 61 -10.26 9.74 2.68
N ILE A 62 -11.00 9.69 3.80
CA ILE A 62 -12.37 9.17 3.81
C ILE A 62 -13.27 10.08 2.98
N SER A 63 -13.19 11.40 3.15
CA SER A 63 -13.95 12.37 2.36
C SER A 63 -13.69 12.20 0.87
N PHE A 64 -12.43 11.99 0.48
CA PHE A 64 -12.07 11.71 -0.90
C PHE A 64 -12.64 10.36 -1.40
N TYR A 65 -12.62 9.31 -0.58
CA TYR A 65 -13.28 8.03 -0.89
C TYR A 65 -14.79 8.20 -1.12
N LEU A 66 -15.47 8.98 -0.26
CA LEU A 66 -16.88 9.30 -0.40
C LEU A 66 -17.17 10.03 -1.71
N VAL A 67 -16.32 10.99 -2.09
CA VAL A 67 -16.44 11.69 -3.38
C VAL A 67 -16.31 10.72 -4.55
N LEU A 68 -15.34 9.79 -4.53
CA LEU A 68 -15.19 8.79 -5.60
C LEU A 68 -16.43 7.90 -5.73
N LYS A 69 -17.00 7.48 -4.59
CA LYS A 69 -18.23 6.69 -4.57
C LYS A 69 -19.44 7.48 -5.07
N SER A 70 -19.56 8.77 -4.73
CA SER A 70 -20.63 9.64 -5.24
C SER A 70 -20.59 9.79 -6.77
N LYS A 71 -19.38 9.84 -7.35
CA LYS A 71 -19.15 9.91 -8.80
C LYS A 71 -19.25 8.55 -9.50
N ARG A 72 -19.54 7.46 -8.77
CA ARG A 72 -19.60 6.08 -9.26
C ARG A 72 -18.32 5.61 -9.97
N ILE A 73 -17.17 6.13 -9.54
CA ILE A 73 -15.87 5.66 -10.03
C ILE A 73 -15.53 4.35 -9.30
N PRO A 74 -15.11 3.28 -9.99
CA PRO A 74 -14.69 2.06 -9.33
C PRO A 74 -13.46 2.33 -8.45
N VAL A 75 -13.56 2.00 -7.17
CA VAL A 75 -12.51 2.29 -6.18
C VAL A 75 -11.52 1.11 -6.03
N GLN A 76 -11.85 -0.04 -6.64
CA GLN A 76 -10.99 -1.23 -6.69
C GLN A 76 -9.70 -0.89 -7.47
N GLY A 77 -8.57 -0.78 -6.76
CA GLY A 77 -7.28 -0.42 -7.33
C GLY A 77 -6.88 1.06 -7.19
N HIS A 78 -7.70 1.91 -6.55
CA HIS A 78 -7.30 3.28 -6.24
C HIS A 78 -6.42 3.33 -4.97
N PRO A 79 -5.30 4.08 -4.94
CA PRO A 79 -4.38 4.16 -3.80
C PRO A 79 -5.01 4.71 -2.51
N VAL A 80 -6.23 5.24 -2.57
CA VAL A 80 -6.96 5.71 -1.39
C VAL A 80 -7.24 4.57 -0.42
N ILE A 81 -7.55 3.37 -0.91
CA ILE A 81 -7.84 2.21 -0.05
C ILE A 81 -6.57 1.82 0.73
N GLU A 82 -5.43 1.74 0.03
CA GLU A 82 -4.13 1.46 0.67
C GLU A 82 -3.79 2.52 1.73
N ARG A 83 -4.05 3.80 1.43
CA ARG A 83 -3.84 4.89 2.39
C ARG A 83 -4.77 4.80 3.60
N LEU A 84 -6.05 4.49 3.42
CA LEU A 84 -7.00 4.34 4.53
C LEU A 84 -6.58 3.21 5.48
N VAL A 85 -6.14 2.07 4.94
CA VAL A 85 -5.60 0.96 5.74
C VAL A 85 -4.33 1.39 6.47
N ALA A 86 -3.42 2.11 5.80
CA ALA A 86 -2.20 2.61 6.44
C ALA A 86 -2.52 3.56 7.60
N TYR A 87 -3.45 4.50 7.42
CA TYR A 87 -3.88 5.39 8.51
C TYR A 87 -4.56 4.64 9.65
N ARG A 88 -5.40 3.63 9.36
CA ARG A 88 -6.00 2.80 10.40
C ARG A 88 -4.97 2.08 11.25
N ASN A 89 -3.92 1.52 10.62
CA ASN A 89 -2.83 0.88 11.36
C ASN A 89 -2.08 1.89 12.24
N LEU A 90 -1.77 3.08 11.71
CA LEU A 90 -1.14 4.14 12.50
C LEU A 90 -2.01 4.59 13.67
N ILE A 91 -3.33 4.68 13.51
CA ILE A 91 -4.27 5.00 14.59
C ILE A 91 -4.24 3.92 15.68
N ASN A 92 -4.21 2.64 15.30
CA ASN A 92 -4.09 1.53 16.25
C ASN A 92 -2.77 1.58 17.01
N ASP A 93 -1.66 1.89 16.34
CA ASP A 93 -0.34 2.04 16.98
C ASP A 93 -0.33 3.21 17.99
N LEU A 94 -1.04 4.30 17.67
CA LEU A 94 -1.21 5.44 18.59
C LEU A 94 -2.11 5.11 19.80
N GLY A 95 -3.02 4.13 19.68
CA GLY A 95 -3.97 3.75 20.73
C GLY A 95 -3.31 3.39 22.06
N ILE A 96 -2.16 2.72 22.04
CA ILE A 96 -1.38 2.36 23.24
C ILE A 96 -0.90 3.62 24.00
N VAL A 97 -0.63 4.69 23.25
CA VAL A 97 -0.19 5.97 23.82
C VAL A 97 -1.40 6.77 24.31
N ASP A 98 -2.50 6.73 23.58
CA ASP A 98 -3.78 7.36 23.96
C ASP A 98 -4.27 6.83 25.31
N GLU A 99 -4.22 5.53 25.54
CA GLU A 99 -4.63 4.92 26.82
C GLU A 99 -3.82 5.48 27.99
N LYS A 100 -2.50 5.67 27.82
CA LYS A 100 -1.62 6.17 28.87
C LYS A 100 -1.82 7.65 29.17
N LEU A 101 -2.13 8.45 28.14
CA LEU A 101 -2.28 9.90 28.24
C LEU A 101 -3.74 10.32 28.48
N SER A 102 -4.71 9.40 28.40
CA SER A 102 -6.14 9.65 28.56
C SER A 102 -6.46 10.48 29.80
N SER A 103 -5.95 10.10 30.97
CA SER A 103 -6.17 10.81 32.24
C SER A 103 -5.65 12.25 32.23
N GLU A 104 -4.49 12.48 31.59
CA GLU A 104 -3.86 13.81 31.50
C GLU A 104 -4.63 14.72 30.51
N VAL A 105 -5.05 14.14 29.39
CA VAL A 105 -5.84 14.82 28.36
C VAL A 105 -7.22 15.23 28.92
N GLN A 106 -7.90 14.32 29.61
CA GLN A 106 -9.19 14.60 30.24
C GLN A 106 -9.08 15.66 31.34
N TRP A 107 -7.99 15.65 32.12
CA TRP A 107 -7.72 16.70 33.10
C TRP A 107 -7.55 18.07 32.42
N LEU A 108 -6.77 18.15 31.34
CA LEU A 108 -6.57 19.38 30.57
C LEU A 108 -7.87 19.92 29.96
N LEU A 109 -8.72 19.04 29.41
CA LEU A 109 -10.01 19.41 28.84
C LEU A 109 -10.99 19.92 29.91
N ASN A 110 -11.03 19.29 31.08
CA ASN A 110 -11.85 19.75 32.20
C ASN A 110 -11.39 21.11 32.73
N GLU A 111 -10.08 21.35 32.80
CA GLU A 111 -9.52 22.64 33.19
C GLU A 111 -9.90 23.74 32.18
N LEU A 112 -9.93 23.41 30.89
CA LEU A 112 -10.37 24.32 29.84
C LEU A 112 -11.86 24.67 29.98
N HIS A 113 -12.74 23.68 30.16
CA HIS A 113 -14.15 23.91 30.45
C HIS A 113 -14.39 24.72 31.73
N ASN A 114 -13.55 24.55 32.75
CA ASN A 114 -13.63 25.35 33.98
C ASN A 114 -13.16 26.79 33.76
N THR A 115 -12.14 26.99 32.92
CA THR A 115 -11.65 28.33 32.55
C THR A 115 -12.71 29.09 31.75
N GLU A 116 -13.38 28.42 30.80
CA GLU A 116 -14.48 29.01 30.03
C GLU A 116 -15.72 29.34 30.90
N ARG A 117 -15.96 28.58 31.97
CA ARG A 117 -17.03 28.86 32.96
C ARG A 117 -16.70 30.00 33.91
N ASN A 118 -15.42 30.19 34.22
CA ASN A 118 -14.95 31.24 35.14
C ASN A 118 -14.67 32.57 34.45
N ASP A 119 -14.74 32.66 33.11
CA ASP A 119 -14.52 33.89 32.35
C ASP A 119 -15.77 34.80 32.24
N VAL A 120 -16.65 34.73 33.25
CA VAL A 120 -17.56 35.83 33.61
C VAL A 120 -16.90 36.66 34.71
N GLY A 121 -15.71 37.21 34.43
CA GLY A 121 -15.10 38.23 35.29
C GLY A 121 -13.58 38.19 35.43
N GLY A 122 -12.89 38.89 34.53
CA GLY A 122 -11.69 39.65 34.91
C GLY A 122 -10.33 38.98 34.65
N LYS A 123 -9.48 39.70 33.91
CA LYS A 123 -8.10 39.37 33.54
C LYS A 123 -7.15 39.10 34.74
N LYS A 124 -6.16 38.24 34.43
CA LYS A 124 -4.78 38.08 34.96
C LYS A 124 -4.57 36.99 36.04
N GLN A 125 -3.88 35.91 35.66
CA GLN A 125 -2.53 35.54 36.15
C GLN A 125 -2.17 34.12 35.66
N SER A 126 -1.22 34.01 34.72
CA SER A 126 -0.67 32.72 34.27
C SER A 126 0.85 32.69 34.47
N THR A 127 1.26 32.63 35.74
CA THR A 127 2.62 32.19 36.10
C THR A 127 2.52 31.44 37.41
N MET A 128 3.10 30.24 37.44
CA MET A 128 3.11 29.25 38.53
C MET A 128 1.98 28.23 38.44
N LEU A 129 2.30 27.05 37.92
CA LEU A 129 2.05 25.75 38.56
C LEU A 129 2.39 24.63 37.57
N LEU A 130 3.65 24.18 37.59
CA LEU A 130 4.09 22.84 37.15
C LEU A 130 5.49 22.58 37.73
N GLN A 131 5.59 22.64 39.06
CA GLN A 131 6.58 21.87 39.79
C GLN A 131 5.81 20.88 40.65
N ARG A 132 5.65 19.66 40.14
CA ARG A 132 5.36 18.50 40.99
C ARG A 132 6.38 17.41 40.72
N THR A 133 7.26 17.33 41.70
CA THR A 133 8.30 16.34 42.00
C THR A 133 7.99 14.91 41.54
N VAL A 134 8.94 14.34 40.81
CA VAL A 134 9.05 12.91 40.52
C VAL A 134 9.44 12.20 41.82
N ASN A 135 8.46 11.71 42.58
CA ASN A 135 8.69 10.74 43.64
C ASN A 135 8.38 9.33 43.12
N LYS A 136 9.45 8.56 42.93
CA LYS A 136 9.47 7.11 42.71
C LYS A 136 8.70 6.44 43.86
N ASN A 137 7.77 5.55 43.54
CA ASN A 137 7.47 4.39 44.39
C ASN A 137 6.92 3.23 43.54
N LYS A 138 7.63 2.10 43.61
CA LYS A 138 7.22 0.79 43.12
C LYS A 138 5.99 0.30 43.92
N PRO A 139 5.15 -0.56 43.32
CA PRO A 139 4.52 -1.64 44.06
C PRO A 139 4.97 -3.02 43.55
N LYS A 140 5.31 -3.90 44.50
CA LYS A 140 5.48 -5.35 44.34
C LYS A 140 4.15 -6.04 44.65
N SER A 141 3.86 -7.12 43.91
CA SER A 141 3.21 -8.41 44.30
C SER A 141 1.84 -8.35 45.02
N VAL A 142 0.79 -9.13 44.74
CA VAL A 142 0.54 -10.57 44.42
C VAL A 142 -1.00 -10.66 44.11
N PRO A 143 -1.71 -11.80 43.86
CA PRO A 143 -1.34 -13.21 43.66
C PRO A 143 -1.98 -13.92 42.42
N LYS A 144 -1.55 -15.16 42.20
CA LYS A 144 -2.11 -16.18 41.27
C LYS A 144 -3.22 -16.99 41.96
N ILE A 145 -4.33 -17.25 41.27
CA ILE A 145 -5.33 -18.32 41.53
C ILE A 145 -5.93 -18.67 40.14
N SER A 146 -5.46 -19.71 39.43
CA SER A 146 -5.97 -21.09 39.37
C SER A 146 -7.45 -21.25 39.00
N THR A 147 -7.73 -21.68 37.76
CA THR A 147 -8.71 -22.76 37.45
C THR A 147 -8.65 -23.09 35.95
N VAL A 148 -8.30 -24.34 35.66
CA VAL A 148 -8.36 -24.98 34.34
C VAL A 148 -9.29 -26.17 34.55
N GLU A 149 -10.35 -26.27 33.75
CA GLU A 149 -11.15 -27.47 33.37
C GLU A 149 -12.48 -26.96 32.77
N ALA A 150 -12.62 -26.90 31.45
CA ALA A 150 -12.94 -28.00 30.53
C ALA A 150 -14.43 -28.38 30.57
N ALA A 151 -15.21 -27.79 29.66
CA ALA A 151 -16.58 -28.19 29.36
C ALA A 151 -16.80 -28.24 27.84
N ALA A 152 -17.56 -29.26 27.44
CA ALA A 152 -18.29 -29.44 26.18
C ALA A 152 -17.53 -30.01 24.97
N LYS A 153 -17.64 -31.34 24.87
CA LYS A 153 -17.64 -32.18 23.66
C LYS A 153 -18.80 -31.79 22.74
N GLU A 154 -18.60 -31.87 21.42
CA GLU A 154 -19.56 -32.30 20.38
C GLU A 154 -18.79 -32.41 19.03
N PRO A 155 -19.29 -33.13 18.01
CA PRO A 155 -18.57 -34.16 17.27
C PRO A 155 -17.95 -33.63 15.98
N ARG A 156 -16.85 -34.24 15.53
CA ARG A 156 -16.23 -33.92 14.25
C ARG A 156 -16.73 -34.88 13.17
N ASP A 157 -17.44 -34.27 12.25
CA ASP A 157 -18.04 -34.80 11.03
C ASP A 157 -17.01 -34.75 9.87
N ASP A 158 -17.15 -35.69 8.94
CA ASP A 158 -16.31 -35.93 7.76
C ASP A 158 -16.08 -34.66 6.89
N SER A 159 -14.90 -34.03 6.95
CA SER A 159 -14.46 -33.05 5.90
C SER A 159 -12.96 -32.69 5.88
N ASP A 160 -12.05 -33.61 6.19
CA ASP A 160 -10.58 -33.38 6.26
C ASP A 160 -9.91 -32.94 4.93
N LEU A 161 -10.66 -32.75 3.84
CA LEU A 161 -10.12 -32.33 2.53
C LEU A 161 -10.09 -30.80 2.32
N ASP A 162 -10.86 -30.01 3.07
CA ASP A 162 -10.95 -28.54 2.90
C ASP A 162 -9.98 -27.75 3.81
N GLU A 163 -9.53 -28.32 4.95
CA GLU A 163 -8.55 -27.68 5.84
C GLU A 163 -7.16 -27.61 5.21
N GLU A 164 -6.76 -28.64 4.46
CA GLU A 164 -5.44 -28.69 3.82
C GLU A 164 -5.33 -27.66 2.67
N ALA A 165 -6.44 -27.42 1.96
CA ALA A 165 -6.52 -26.40 0.92
C ALA A 165 -6.44 -24.98 1.51
N ALA A 166 -7.08 -24.73 2.65
CA ALA A 166 -6.98 -23.47 3.37
C ALA A 166 -5.55 -23.21 3.86
N LEU A 167 -4.88 -24.22 4.44
CA LEU A 167 -3.49 -24.11 4.90
C LEU A 167 -2.52 -23.84 3.75
N LYS A 168 -2.73 -24.43 2.57
CA LYS A 168 -1.95 -24.14 1.36
C LYS A 168 -2.15 -22.70 0.89
N PHE A 169 -3.38 -22.19 0.90
CA PHE A 169 -3.69 -20.81 0.53
C PHE A 169 -3.01 -19.78 1.45
N TYR A 170 -3.03 -19.98 2.77
CA TYR A 170 -2.34 -19.09 3.73
C TYR A 170 -0.82 -19.14 3.56
N ARG A 171 -0.25 -20.32 3.33
CA ARG A 171 1.18 -20.48 3.06
C ARG A 171 1.61 -19.75 1.78
N GLU A 172 0.85 -19.89 0.70
CA GLU A 172 1.10 -19.16 -0.56
C GLU A 172 0.99 -17.64 -0.40
N MET A 173 0.04 -17.17 0.43
CA MET A 173 -0.13 -15.75 0.71
C MET A 173 1.04 -15.18 1.51
N GLU A 174 1.52 -15.91 2.52
CA GLU A 174 2.73 -15.53 3.27
C GLU A 174 3.97 -15.47 2.39
N GLU A 175 4.15 -16.45 1.49
CA GLU A 175 5.27 -16.47 0.54
C GLU A 175 5.23 -15.27 -0.41
N LYS A 176 4.05 -14.91 -0.93
CA LYS A 176 3.87 -13.71 -1.77
C LYS A 176 4.23 -12.42 -1.02
N MET A 177 3.85 -12.30 0.25
CA MET A 177 4.16 -11.13 1.08
C MET A 177 5.66 -11.04 1.39
N LYS A 178 6.32 -12.17 1.69
CA LYS A 178 7.77 -12.24 1.87
C LYS A 178 8.52 -11.87 0.59
N LEU A 179 8.07 -12.34 -0.57
CA LEU A 179 8.67 -12.00 -1.87
C LEU A 179 8.54 -10.51 -2.18
N LYS A 180 7.39 -9.89 -1.87
CA LYS A 180 7.16 -8.45 -2.06
C LYS A 180 8.05 -7.61 -1.15
N ARG A 181 8.25 -8.04 0.10
CA ARG A 181 9.15 -7.37 1.04
C ARG A 181 10.62 -7.48 0.59
N LYS A 182 11.06 -8.68 0.20
CA LYS A 182 12.41 -8.90 -0.35
C LYS A 182 12.68 -8.04 -1.58
N ARG A 183 11.71 -7.97 -2.52
CA ARG A 183 11.83 -7.12 -3.72
C ARG A 183 11.96 -5.64 -3.39
N ARG A 184 11.33 -5.17 -2.30
CA ARG A 184 11.44 -3.78 -1.81
C ARG A 184 12.79 -3.54 -1.13
N GLU A 185 13.28 -4.50 -0.36
CA GLU A 185 14.61 -4.47 0.25
C GLU A 185 15.70 -4.45 -0.85
N ASP A 186 15.58 -5.28 -1.88
CA ASP A 186 16.49 -5.29 -3.04
C ASP A 186 16.46 -3.96 -3.83
N GLN A 187 15.29 -3.32 -3.95
CA GLN A 187 15.15 -2.00 -4.57
C GLN A 187 15.84 -0.90 -3.74
N ASN A 188 15.64 -0.90 -2.43
CA ASN A 188 16.29 0.05 -1.52
C ASN A 188 17.81 -0.14 -1.48
N ALA A 189 18.30 -1.38 -1.47
CA ALA A 189 19.73 -1.68 -1.51
C ALA A 189 20.38 -1.20 -2.82
N MET A 190 19.67 -1.34 -3.96
CA MET A 190 20.14 -0.83 -5.25
C MET A 190 20.13 0.71 -5.29
N GLU A 191 19.21 1.37 -4.58
CA GLU A 191 19.21 2.83 -4.42
C GLU A 191 20.35 3.31 -3.52
N GLU A 192 20.69 2.61 -2.43
CA GLU A 192 21.84 2.93 -1.57
C GLU A 192 23.19 2.73 -2.29
N GLU A 193 23.33 1.70 -3.13
CA GLU A 193 24.55 1.46 -3.92
C GLU A 193 24.81 2.55 -4.98
N LEU A 194 23.75 3.19 -5.48
CA LEU A 194 23.84 4.33 -6.41
C LEU A 194 24.32 5.64 -5.73
N VAL A 195 24.33 5.70 -4.39
CA VAL A 195 24.78 6.86 -3.61
C VAL A 195 26.27 6.74 -3.24
N LEU A 196 27.00 5.75 -3.78
CA LEU A 196 28.45 5.63 -3.59
C LEU A 196 29.16 6.97 -3.86
N GLU A 197 29.81 7.45 -2.81
CA GLU A 197 30.41 8.78 -2.68
C GLU A 197 31.28 9.13 -3.88
N GLU A 198 30.94 10.23 -4.56
CA GLU A 198 31.86 10.84 -5.51
C GLU A 198 33.04 11.44 -4.72
N ASP A 199 34.22 10.82 -4.84
CA ASP A 199 35.49 11.37 -4.34
C ASP A 199 35.57 12.89 -4.63
N PRO A 200 35.64 13.77 -3.61
CA PRO A 200 35.59 15.22 -3.81
C PRO A 200 36.79 15.77 -4.60
N ASN A 201 37.83 14.96 -4.80
CA ASN A 201 39.06 15.32 -5.50
C ASN A 201 39.11 14.80 -6.96
N LYS A 202 38.06 14.12 -7.44
CA LYS A 202 38.02 13.56 -8.81
C LYS A 202 37.41 14.57 -9.79
N LYS A 203 38.13 14.88 -10.87
CA LYS A 203 37.59 15.71 -11.97
C LYS A 203 36.33 15.04 -12.53
N ARG A 204 35.20 15.75 -12.57
CA ARG A 204 33.94 15.26 -13.13
C ARG A 204 34.15 14.91 -14.62
N GLY A 205 33.96 13.64 -14.96
CA GLY A 205 34.02 13.18 -16.35
C GLY A 205 32.78 13.60 -17.13
N ILE A 206 32.93 13.75 -18.45
CA ILE A 206 31.78 13.97 -19.34
C ILE A 206 30.88 12.72 -19.38
N THR A 207 29.58 12.88 -19.14
CA THR A 207 28.62 11.79 -19.21
C THR A 207 28.43 11.30 -20.66
N TYR A 208 28.17 10.01 -20.86
CA TYR A 208 27.90 9.44 -22.20
C TYR A 208 26.78 10.18 -22.96
N GLN A 209 25.74 10.63 -22.25
CA GLN A 209 24.63 11.39 -22.82
C GLN A 209 25.13 12.70 -23.47
N ILE A 210 25.99 13.45 -22.75
CA ILE A 210 26.60 14.70 -23.22
C ILE A 210 27.57 14.40 -24.36
N ALA A 211 28.42 13.38 -24.21
CA ALA A 211 29.42 13.01 -25.21
C ALA A 211 28.82 12.53 -26.54
N LYS A 212 27.67 11.84 -26.53
CA LYS A 212 27.00 11.35 -27.74
C LYS A 212 25.94 12.28 -28.30
N ASN A 213 25.41 13.20 -27.50
CA ASN A 213 24.37 14.16 -27.89
C ASN A 213 23.21 13.52 -28.68
N LYS A 214 22.76 12.33 -28.22
CA LYS A 214 21.62 11.60 -28.82
C LYS A 214 20.36 11.87 -27.99
N GLY A 215 19.72 13.02 -28.20
CA GLY A 215 18.50 13.43 -27.49
C GLY A 215 17.22 12.83 -28.10
N LEU A 216 16.29 12.39 -27.23
CA LEU A 216 14.89 12.04 -27.54
C LEU A 216 14.67 11.11 -28.77
N THR A 217 15.59 10.18 -29.04
CA THR A 217 15.41 9.24 -30.16
C THR A 217 14.45 8.10 -29.81
N PRO A 218 13.51 7.72 -30.70
CA PRO A 218 12.64 6.56 -30.49
C PRO A 218 13.41 5.25 -30.31
N LYS A 219 12.83 4.29 -29.57
CA LYS A 219 13.42 2.96 -29.39
C LYS A 219 13.53 2.22 -30.74
N ARG A 220 14.76 1.96 -31.19
CA ARG A 220 15.05 1.17 -32.41
C ARG A 220 15.32 -0.30 -32.05
N LYS A 221 14.93 -1.24 -32.91
CA LYS A 221 15.18 -2.67 -32.69
C LYS A 221 16.67 -2.99 -32.83
N LYS A 222 17.16 -3.99 -32.09
CA LYS A 222 18.58 -4.43 -32.19
C LYS A 222 18.95 -4.91 -33.59
N ILE A 223 18.00 -5.49 -34.31
CA ILE A 223 18.16 -5.99 -35.69
C ILE A 223 18.47 -4.85 -36.67
N ASP A 224 17.93 -3.64 -36.43
CA ASP A 224 18.17 -2.48 -37.30
C ASP A 224 19.58 -1.91 -37.16
N ARG A 225 20.36 -2.34 -36.15
CA ARG A 225 21.75 -1.92 -35.97
C ARG A 225 22.68 -2.54 -37.01
N ASN A 226 22.34 -3.71 -37.55
CA ASN A 226 23.18 -4.42 -38.52
C ASN A 226 22.37 -4.75 -39.79
N PRO A 227 22.69 -4.13 -40.94
CA PRO A 227 21.93 -4.31 -42.17
C PRO A 227 21.92 -5.77 -42.64
N ARG A 228 23.02 -6.52 -42.45
CA ARG A 228 23.10 -7.95 -42.80
C ARG A 228 22.13 -8.80 -41.98
N VAL A 229 22.02 -8.54 -40.68
CA VAL A 229 21.10 -9.27 -39.80
C VAL A 229 19.65 -8.97 -40.17
N LYS A 230 19.34 -7.70 -40.44
CA LYS A 230 18.01 -7.28 -40.91
C LYS A 230 17.61 -7.97 -42.21
N HIS A 231 18.50 -8.03 -43.20
CA HIS A 231 18.21 -8.69 -44.48
C HIS A 231 18.08 -10.21 -44.34
N ARG A 232 18.91 -10.84 -43.51
CA ARG A 232 18.78 -12.28 -43.20
C ARG A 232 17.42 -12.61 -42.60
N GLU A 233 16.97 -11.82 -41.63
CA GLU A 233 15.66 -12.03 -41.01
C GLU A 233 14.50 -11.70 -41.97
N LYS A 234 14.62 -10.64 -42.77
CA LYS A 234 13.64 -10.30 -43.80
C LYS A 234 13.46 -11.46 -44.78
N PHE A 235 14.56 -12.06 -45.25
CA PHE A 235 14.55 -13.24 -46.11
C PHE A 235 13.91 -14.45 -45.42
N ARG A 236 14.32 -14.77 -44.19
CA ARG A 236 13.74 -15.87 -43.41
C ARG A 236 12.21 -15.73 -43.26
N ARG A 237 11.73 -14.54 -42.87
CA ARG A 237 10.29 -14.24 -42.73
C ARG A 237 9.56 -14.33 -44.06
N ALA A 238 10.17 -13.88 -45.15
CA ALA A 238 9.60 -14.01 -46.49
C ALA A 238 9.49 -15.48 -46.93
N LYS A 239 10.51 -16.30 -46.64
CA LYS A 239 10.50 -17.74 -46.94
C LYS A 239 9.37 -18.46 -46.17
N ILE A 240 9.18 -18.15 -44.88
CA ILE A 240 8.09 -18.70 -44.08
C ILE A 240 6.72 -18.28 -44.64
N ARG A 241 6.53 -17.00 -44.99
CA ARG A 241 5.27 -16.51 -45.59
C ARG A 241 4.97 -17.19 -46.92
N ARG A 242 5.98 -17.35 -47.78
CA ARG A 242 5.85 -18.04 -49.07
C ARG A 242 5.41 -19.49 -48.88
N LYS A 243 5.98 -20.22 -47.92
CA LYS A 243 5.58 -21.60 -47.59
C LYS A 243 4.11 -21.71 -47.16
N GLY A 244 3.54 -20.66 -46.56
CA GLY A 244 2.12 -20.60 -46.22
C GLY A 244 1.20 -20.38 -47.43
N GLN A 245 1.66 -19.61 -48.43
CA GLN A 245 0.88 -19.27 -49.62
C GLN A 245 0.97 -20.34 -50.71
N VAL A 246 2.17 -20.84 -50.97
CA VAL A 246 2.46 -21.83 -52.01
C VAL A 246 3.23 -22.99 -51.38
N ARG A 247 2.75 -24.21 -51.60
CA ARG A 247 3.46 -25.42 -51.17
C ARG A 247 4.70 -25.60 -52.05
N GLU A 248 5.87 -25.66 -51.42
CA GLU A 248 7.11 -26.02 -52.10
C GLU A 248 7.08 -27.50 -52.52
N VAL A 249 7.77 -27.83 -53.61
CA VAL A 249 7.94 -29.22 -54.05
C VAL A 249 8.70 -29.99 -52.99
N ARG A 250 8.14 -31.12 -52.53
CA ARG A 250 8.78 -32.02 -51.58
C ARG A 250 9.52 -33.12 -52.35
N LYS A 251 10.70 -33.50 -51.87
CA LYS A 251 11.40 -34.70 -52.33
C LYS A 251 11.11 -35.82 -51.32
N GLU A 252 10.81 -37.02 -51.81
CA GLU A 252 10.61 -38.19 -50.96
C GLU A 252 11.97 -38.79 -50.62
N GLU A 253 12.51 -38.43 -49.44
CA GLU A 253 13.74 -39.05 -48.93
C GLU A 253 13.44 -40.35 -48.15
N GLN A 254 12.18 -40.58 -47.77
CA GLN A 254 11.73 -41.71 -46.96
C GLN A 254 10.45 -42.32 -47.55
N ARG A 255 10.17 -43.59 -47.22
CA ARG A 255 8.95 -44.29 -47.66
C ARG A 255 7.70 -43.56 -47.15
N TYR A 256 6.70 -43.43 -48.02
CA TYR A 256 5.48 -42.68 -47.74
C TYR A 256 4.71 -43.25 -46.53
N GLY A 257 4.53 -42.43 -45.49
CA GLY A 257 3.80 -42.78 -44.26
C GLY A 257 2.45 -42.06 -44.10
N GLY A 258 2.00 -41.34 -45.14
CA GLY A 258 0.79 -40.51 -45.09
C GLY A 258 1.05 -39.00 -44.97
N GLU A 259 -0.01 -38.19 -45.11
CA GLU A 259 0.06 -36.73 -44.98
C GLU A 259 -0.04 -36.29 -43.51
N LEU A 260 1.08 -35.81 -42.93
CA LEU A 260 1.16 -35.32 -41.55
C LEU A 260 0.14 -34.23 -41.20
N SER A 261 -0.22 -33.37 -42.15
CA SER A 261 -1.19 -32.28 -41.95
C SER A 261 -2.65 -32.70 -42.13
N GLY A 262 -2.91 -33.97 -42.47
CA GLY A 262 -4.22 -34.50 -42.79
C GLY A 262 -4.71 -34.17 -44.21
N ILE A 263 -5.67 -34.97 -44.68
CA ILE A 263 -6.29 -34.84 -46.00
C ILE A 263 -7.69 -34.21 -45.83
N ARG A 264 -7.96 -33.09 -46.51
CA ARG A 264 -9.28 -32.44 -46.54
C ARG A 264 -10.00 -32.74 -47.85
N ALA A 265 -10.96 -33.66 -47.83
CA ALA A 265 -11.69 -34.10 -49.02
C ALA A 265 -12.49 -32.98 -49.74
N GLY A 266 -13.00 -31.99 -48.99
CA GLY A 266 -13.81 -30.90 -49.55
C GLY A 266 -13.04 -29.76 -50.23
N VAL A 267 -11.70 -29.73 -50.16
CA VAL A 267 -10.90 -28.59 -50.65
C VAL A 267 -10.28 -28.92 -52.00
N LYS A 268 -10.81 -28.32 -53.08
CA LYS A 268 -10.26 -28.43 -54.44
C LYS A 268 -9.29 -27.26 -54.73
N LYS A 269 -7.99 -27.56 -54.87
CA LYS A 269 -6.92 -26.56 -55.15
C LYS A 269 -6.44 -26.58 -56.62
N SER A 270 -7.33 -26.87 -57.57
CA SER A 270 -7.02 -26.86 -59.01
C SER A 270 -7.37 -25.53 -59.67
N ILE A 271 -6.68 -25.19 -60.77
CA ILE A 271 -7.03 -24.05 -61.63
C ILE A 271 -8.18 -24.51 -62.54
N LYS A 272 -9.30 -23.78 -62.54
CA LYS A 272 -10.42 -24.04 -63.45
C LYS A 272 -10.17 -23.32 -64.77
N LEU A 273 -10.29 -24.05 -65.88
CA LEU A 273 -10.29 -23.46 -67.21
C LEU A 273 -11.64 -22.78 -67.46
N LYS A 274 -11.62 -21.61 -68.09
CA LYS A 274 -12.81 -20.87 -68.51
C LYS A 274 -13.08 -21.16 -69.97
#